data_AF-A0A382W9L2-F1
#
_entry.id   AF-A0A382W9L2-F1
#
_cell.length_a   1.000
_cell.length_b   1.000
_cell.length_c   1.000
_cell.angle_alpha   90.00
_cell.angle_beta   90.00
_cell.angle_gamma   90.00
#
_symmetry.space_group_name_H-M   'P 1'
#
loop_
_entity.id
_entity.type
_entity.pdbx_description
1 polymer ?
#
loop_
_entity_poly.entity_id
_entity_poly.type
_entity_poly.pdbx_seq_one_letter_code
_entity_poly.pdbx_strand_id
1 'polypeptide(L)'
;MKEYIPGLAGVPATKSAISSIDGEKGILAYRGYSIQDLVKHSSFEETALLLMQGELPTHTELCNFKDLLQRRYEVKRKIRHLLWSLPSEGHSMDVLQTAIASMATFYPGAGASEPDS
;
A
#
# COMPACT_ATOMS: atom_id res chain seq x y z
N MET A 1 -34.46 -14.01 -6.59
CA MET A 1 -33.23 -14.18 -7.40
C MET A 1 -32.27 -13.07 -6.99
N LYS A 2 -30.99 -13.38 -6.72
CA LYS A 2 -29.97 -12.33 -6.64
C LYS A 2 -29.69 -11.86 -8.06
N GLU A 3 -29.90 -10.58 -8.32
CA GLU A 3 -29.62 -9.94 -9.60
C GLU A 3 -28.10 -9.97 -9.87
N TYR A 4 -27.70 -10.35 -11.07
CA TYR A 4 -26.29 -10.35 -11.48
C TYR A 4 -25.89 -8.92 -11.85
N ILE A 5 -24.91 -8.38 -11.13
CA ILE A 5 -24.43 -7.01 -11.33
C ILE A 5 -22.96 -7.07 -11.79
N PRO A 6 -22.67 -6.96 -13.11
CA PRO A 6 -21.30 -6.96 -13.59
C PRO A 6 -20.55 -5.71 -13.09
N GLY A 7 -19.29 -5.88 -12.66
CA GLY A 7 -18.45 -4.80 -12.16
C GLY A 7 -18.71 -4.38 -10.70
N LEU A 8 -19.62 -5.05 -9.97
CA LEU A 8 -19.89 -4.83 -8.54
C LEU A 8 -20.36 -3.41 -8.16
N ALA A 9 -20.86 -2.63 -9.10
CA ALA A 9 -21.39 -1.30 -8.83
C ALA A 9 -22.56 -1.36 -7.81
N GLY A 10 -22.44 -0.64 -6.71
CA GLY A 10 -23.44 -0.64 -5.62
C GLY A 10 -23.45 -1.91 -4.75
N VAL A 11 -22.54 -2.87 -4.99
CA VAL A 11 -22.45 -4.10 -4.20
C VAL A 11 -21.38 -3.93 -3.11
N PRO A 12 -21.73 -3.93 -1.81
CA PRO A 12 -20.72 -3.89 -0.75
C PRO A 12 -19.92 -5.19 -0.74
N ALA A 13 -18.66 -5.13 -1.17
CA ALA A 13 -17.77 -6.30 -1.29
C ALA A 13 -17.16 -6.75 0.05
N THR A 14 -16.86 -5.80 0.95
CA THR A 14 -16.29 -6.09 2.27
C THR A 14 -16.59 -4.97 3.27
N LYS A 15 -16.36 -5.23 4.56
CA LYS A 15 -16.36 -4.21 5.62
C LYS A 15 -14.91 -3.76 5.84
N SER A 16 -14.68 -2.45 5.87
CA SER A 16 -13.36 -1.87 6.11
C SER A 16 -13.45 -0.71 7.08
N ALA A 17 -12.44 -0.59 7.94
CA ALA A 17 -12.24 0.56 8.83
C ALA A 17 -11.08 1.45 8.36
N ILE A 18 -10.58 1.27 7.13
CA ILE A 18 -9.36 1.94 6.63
C ILE A 18 -9.67 3.32 6.06
N SER A 19 -10.62 3.41 5.12
CA SER A 19 -11.00 4.65 4.46
C SER A 19 -12.51 4.79 4.36
N SER A 20 -12.98 6.03 4.38
CA SER A 20 -14.37 6.39 4.14
C SER A 20 -14.40 7.39 2.98
N ILE A 21 -15.33 7.16 2.04
CA ILE A 21 -15.49 7.95 0.83
C ILE A 21 -16.96 8.33 0.70
N ASP A 22 -17.25 9.62 0.71
CA ASP A 22 -18.55 10.19 0.35
C ASP A 22 -18.39 10.92 -0.98
N GLY A 23 -18.78 10.25 -2.07
CA GLY A 23 -18.63 10.77 -3.43
C GLY A 23 -19.55 11.94 -3.75
N GLU A 24 -20.67 12.10 -3.04
CA GLU A 24 -21.60 13.22 -3.25
C GLU A 24 -21.07 14.50 -2.62
N LYS A 25 -20.51 14.39 -1.41
CA LYS A 25 -19.91 15.53 -0.70
C LYS A 25 -18.44 15.76 -1.02
N GLY A 26 -17.81 14.86 -1.77
CA GLY A 26 -16.39 14.92 -2.10
C GLY A 26 -15.48 14.73 -0.87
N ILE A 27 -15.93 13.95 0.11
CA ILE A 27 -15.17 13.71 1.35
C ILE A 27 -14.40 12.40 1.22
N LEU A 28 -13.10 12.48 1.53
CA LEU A 28 -12.22 11.33 1.69
C LEU A 28 -11.56 11.41 3.07
N ALA A 29 -11.71 10.34 3.85
CA ALA A 29 -11.10 10.23 5.17
C ALA A 29 -10.35 8.90 5.32
N TYR A 30 -9.19 8.95 5.99
CA TYR A 30 -8.39 7.78 6.37
C TYR A 30 -8.44 7.59 7.88
N ARG A 31 -8.90 6.43 8.34
CA ARG A 31 -9.11 6.11 9.77
C ARG A 31 -9.88 7.20 10.55
N GLY A 32 -10.78 7.93 9.86
CA GLY A 32 -11.56 9.03 10.44
C GLY A 32 -10.93 10.43 10.30
N TYR A 33 -9.67 10.54 9.89
CA TYR A 33 -9.01 11.82 9.62
C TYR A 33 -9.29 12.29 8.19
N SER A 34 -9.61 13.56 8.01
CA SER A 34 -9.81 14.12 6.66
C SER A 34 -8.49 14.09 5.86
N ILE A 35 -8.57 13.81 4.57
CA ILE A 35 -7.38 13.82 3.72
C ILE A 35 -6.72 15.21 3.69
N GLN A 36 -7.51 16.29 3.81
CA GLN A 36 -7.01 17.66 3.82
C GLN A 36 -6.14 17.94 5.04
N ASP A 37 -6.51 17.40 6.20
CA ASP A 37 -5.72 17.56 7.43
C ASP A 37 -4.42 16.75 7.33
N LEU A 38 -4.49 15.50 6.83
CA LEU A 38 -3.30 14.66 6.65
C LEU A 38 -2.29 15.30 5.68
N VAL A 39 -2.75 15.87 4.57
CA VAL A 39 -1.87 16.55 3.61
C VAL A 39 -1.18 17.78 4.21
N LYS A 40 -1.88 18.52 5.08
CA LYS A 40 -1.34 19.76 5.68
C LYS A 40 -0.43 19.51 6.88
N HIS A 41 -0.70 18.46 7.65
CA HIS A 41 -0.14 18.29 8.99
C HIS A 41 0.65 16.99 9.15
N SER A 42 0.59 16.07 8.19
CA SER A 42 1.25 14.77 8.28
C SER A 42 2.26 14.56 7.16
N SER A 43 3.06 13.52 7.32
CA SER A 43 4.01 12.99 6.33
C SER A 43 3.49 11.69 5.72
N PHE A 44 4.12 11.26 4.61
CA PHE A 44 3.80 9.99 3.97
C PHE A 44 3.98 8.82 4.95
N GLU A 45 5.07 8.81 5.71
CA GLU A 45 5.38 7.73 6.65
C GLU A 45 4.40 7.67 7.82
N GLU A 46 3.97 8.82 8.36
CA GLU A 46 2.93 8.88 9.38
C GLU A 46 1.58 8.37 8.85
N THR A 47 1.20 8.79 7.64
CA THR A 47 -0.05 8.35 7.02
C THR A 47 0.01 6.85 6.68
N ALA A 48 1.16 6.32 6.26
CA ALA A 48 1.34 4.89 6.03
C ALA A 48 1.19 4.09 7.33
N LEU A 49 1.80 4.55 8.42
CA LEU A 49 1.63 3.94 9.75
C LEU A 49 0.18 4.02 10.23
N LEU A 50 -0.49 5.17 10.06
CA LEU A 50 -1.92 5.33 10.37
C LEU A 50 -2.78 4.29 9.65
N LEU A 51 -2.55 4.09 8.36
CA LEU A 51 -3.32 3.12 7.58
C LEU A 51 -3.06 1.68 8.05
N MET A 52 -1.80 1.35 8.37
CA MET A 52 -1.39 0.03 8.84
C MET A 52 -1.85 -0.30 10.27
N GLN A 53 -1.68 0.64 11.21
CA GLN A 53 -1.88 0.43 12.65
C GLN A 53 -3.25 0.91 13.13
N GLY A 54 -3.89 1.83 12.41
CA GLY A 54 -5.22 2.36 12.73
C GLY A 54 -5.24 3.69 13.47
N GLU A 55 -4.13 4.08 14.10
CA GLU A 55 -3.99 5.33 14.86
C GLU A 55 -2.74 6.11 14.44
N LEU A 56 -2.70 7.42 14.73
CA LEU A 56 -1.54 8.24 14.44
C LEU A 56 -0.36 7.82 15.32
N PRO A 57 0.85 7.65 14.75
CA PRO A 57 2.00 7.18 15.50
C PRO A 57 2.49 8.24 16.47
N THR A 58 3.05 7.80 17.59
CA THR A 58 3.89 8.64 18.44
C THR A 58 5.20 9.00 17.72
N HIS A 59 5.87 10.05 18.18
CA HIS A 59 7.16 10.47 17.63
C HIS A 59 8.20 9.32 17.62
N THR A 60 8.21 8.49 18.68
CA THR A 60 9.12 7.35 18.80
C THR A 60 8.80 6.27 17.77
N GLU A 61 7.52 5.94 17.57
CA GLU A 61 7.09 4.95 16.58
C GLU A 61 7.41 5.40 15.15
N LEU A 62 7.16 6.69 14.86
CA LEU A 62 7.50 7.27 13.57
C LEU A 62 9.00 7.23 13.30
N CYS A 63 9.82 7.59 14.29
CA CYS A 63 11.28 7.54 14.17
C CYS A 63 11.77 6.11 13.88
N ASN A 64 11.28 5.14 14.67
CA ASN A 64 11.61 3.73 14.47
C ASN A 64 11.19 3.21 13.10
N PHE A 65 10.02 3.64 12.60
CA PHE A 65 9.54 3.25 11.28
C PHE A 65 10.37 3.87 10.16
N LYS A 66 10.76 5.15 10.28
CA LYS A 66 11.66 5.80 9.32
C LYS A 66 13.02 5.10 9.28
N ASP A 67 13.59 4.77 10.44
CA ASP A 67 14.83 4.00 10.53
C ASP A 67 14.70 2.61 9.89
N LEU A 68 13.58 1.92 10.12
CA LEU A 68 13.28 0.64 9.51
C LEU A 68 13.21 0.76 7.98
N LEU A 69 12.50 1.77 7.46
CA LEU A 69 12.39 2.02 6.03
C LEU A 69 13.76 2.29 5.40
N GLN A 70 14.55 3.19 5.99
CA GLN A 70 15.89 3.53 5.49
C GLN A 70 16.80 2.30 5.40
N ARG A 71 16.76 1.41 6.41
CA ARG A 71 17.53 0.16 6.41
C ARG A 71 17.05 -0.86 5.35
N ARG A 72 15.86 -0.66 4.78
CA ARG A 72 15.21 -1.57 3.83
C ARG A 72 15.05 -1.01 2.42
N TYR A 73 15.50 0.23 2.15
CA TYR A 73 15.42 0.85 0.82
C TYR A 73 16.20 0.08 -0.26
N GLU A 74 17.31 -0.56 0.11
CA GLU A 74 18.09 -1.32 -0.85
C GLU A 74 17.46 -2.66 -1.19
N VAL A 75 17.14 -2.83 -2.47
CA VAL A 75 16.76 -4.12 -3.04
C VAL A 75 17.98 -5.00 -3.31
N LYS A 76 17.82 -6.33 -3.19
CA LYS A 76 18.91 -7.29 -3.46
C LYS A 76 19.50 -7.07 -4.85
N ARG A 77 20.82 -7.19 -4.97
CA ARG A 77 21.55 -6.97 -6.23
C ARG A 77 21.01 -7.77 -7.42
N LYS A 78 20.53 -8.99 -7.20
CA LYS A 78 19.91 -9.82 -8.25
C LYS A 78 18.64 -9.21 -8.84
N ILE A 79 17.82 -8.52 -8.04
CA ILE A 79 16.61 -7.82 -8.50
C ILE A 79 17.01 -6.61 -9.36
N ARG A 80 18.05 -5.86 -8.98
CA ARG A 80 18.56 -4.74 -9.80
C ARG A 80 19.08 -5.22 -11.16
N HIS A 81 19.82 -6.32 -11.18
CA HIS A 81 20.28 -6.92 -12.43
C HIS A 81 19.13 -7.39 -13.33
N LEU A 82 18.07 -7.95 -12.75
CA LEU A 82 16.85 -8.29 -13.48
C LEU A 82 16.24 -7.05 -14.12
N LEU A 83 16.09 -5.96 -13.35
CA LEU A 83 15.58 -4.69 -13.88
C LEU A 83 16.43 -4.15 -15.03
N TRP A 84 17.76 -4.22 -14.93
CA TRP A 84 18.67 -3.81 -16.01
C TRP A 84 18.66 -4.74 -17.23
N SER A 85 18.13 -5.94 -17.10
CA SER A 85 18.02 -6.89 -18.22
C SER A 85 16.72 -6.69 -19.02
N LEU A 86 15.78 -5.87 -18.52
CA LEU A 86 14.55 -5.56 -19.21
C LEU A 86 14.79 -4.48 -20.29
N PRO A 87 14.01 -4.46 -21.38
CA PRO A 87 14.12 -3.43 -22.42
C PRO A 87 13.90 -2.01 -21.86
N SER A 88 14.69 -1.03 -22.30
CA SER A 88 14.57 0.38 -21.88
C SER A 88 13.26 1.04 -22.34
N GLU A 89 12.66 0.53 -23.41
CA GLU A 89 11.42 1.02 -24.01
C GLU A 89 10.18 0.32 -23.44
N GLY A 90 10.35 -0.61 -22.50
CA GLY A 90 9.26 -1.32 -21.86
C GLY A 90 8.34 -0.40 -21.07
N HIS A 91 7.04 -0.71 -21.05
CA HIS A 91 6.08 0.08 -20.29
C HIS A 91 6.37 -0.03 -18.79
N SER A 92 6.40 1.12 -18.08
CA SER A 92 6.89 1.19 -16.70
C SER A 92 6.08 0.32 -15.71
N MET A 93 4.78 0.13 -15.96
CA MET A 93 3.96 -0.75 -15.14
C MET A 93 4.33 -2.22 -15.30
N ASP A 94 4.72 -2.66 -16.50
CA ASP A 94 5.10 -4.05 -16.76
C ASP A 94 6.44 -4.37 -16.09
N VAL A 95 7.36 -3.39 -16.13
CA VAL A 95 8.64 -3.46 -15.42
C VAL A 95 8.41 -3.54 -13.91
N LEU A 96 7.54 -2.69 -13.35
CA LEU A 96 7.21 -2.69 -11.92
C LEU A 96 6.55 -4.01 -11.50
N GLN A 97 5.58 -4.50 -12.27
CA GLN A 97 4.91 -5.77 -11.99
C GLN A 97 5.90 -6.94 -12.00
N THR A 98 6.77 -7.00 -13.01
CA THR A 98 7.82 -8.03 -13.12
C THR A 98 8.76 -7.98 -11.92
N ALA A 99 9.16 -6.78 -11.50
CA ALA A 99 10.03 -6.59 -10.35
C ALA A 99 9.38 -7.09 -9.05
N ILE A 100 8.14 -6.68 -8.77
CA ILE A 100 7.40 -7.09 -7.56
C ILE A 100 7.18 -8.60 -7.53
N ALA A 101 6.75 -9.21 -8.65
CA ALA A 101 6.58 -10.66 -8.75
C ALA A 101 7.91 -11.39 -8.51
N SER A 102 9.01 -10.88 -9.05
CA SER A 102 10.34 -11.44 -8.84
C SER A 102 10.79 -11.33 -7.39
N MET A 103 10.46 -10.24 -6.68
CA MET A 103 10.82 -10.08 -5.26
C MET A 103 10.31 -11.25 -4.41
N ALA A 104 9.10 -11.76 -4.66
CA ALA A 104 8.55 -12.90 -3.92
C ALA A 104 9.49 -14.13 -3.93
N THR A 105 10.22 -14.37 -5.03
CA THR A 105 11.19 -15.47 -5.15
C THR A 105 12.46 -15.25 -4.32
N PHE A 106 12.83 -13.99 -4.05
CA PHE A 106 14.03 -13.63 -3.31
C PHE A 106 13.77 -13.44 -1.81
N TYR A 107 12.50 -13.34 -1.39
CA TYR A 107 12.06 -13.17 0.00
C TYR A 107 11.02 -14.25 0.37
N PRO A 108 11.42 -15.53 0.53
CA PRO A 108 10.48 -16.64 0.73
C PRO A 108 9.65 -16.56 2.02
N GLY A 109 10.08 -15.79 3.01
CA GLY A 109 9.31 -15.54 4.25
C GLY A 109 8.40 -14.30 4.20
N ALA A 110 8.30 -13.62 3.05
CA ALA A 110 7.45 -12.44 2.86
C ALA A 110 6.16 -12.75 2.08
N GLY A 111 5.87 -14.04 1.82
CA GLY A 111 4.61 -14.48 1.25
C GLY A 111 3.44 -14.18 2.18
N ALA A 112 2.23 -14.17 1.62
CA ALA A 112 1.02 -14.08 2.44
C ALA A 112 1.00 -15.23 3.45
N SER A 113 0.88 -14.90 4.73
CA SER A 113 0.41 -15.84 5.74
C SER A 113 -0.97 -16.35 5.33
N GLU A 114 -1.33 -17.55 5.78
CA GLU A 114 -2.66 -18.11 5.50
C GLU A 114 -3.75 -17.08 5.85
N PRO A 115 -4.81 -16.98 5.02
CA PRO A 115 -5.79 -15.90 5.11
C PRO A 115 -6.55 -15.79 6.45
N ASP A 116 -6.35 -16.74 7.37
CA ASP A 116 -7.02 -16.84 8.66
C ASP A 116 -6.06 -16.77 9.88
N SER A 117 -4.84 -16.23 9.74
CA SER A 117 -3.93 -15.95 10.88
C SER A 117 -4.15 -14.58 11.51
#